data_AF-A0A1S1EPW2-F1
#
_entry.id   AF-A0A1S1EPW2-F1
#
_cell.length_a   1.000
_cell.length_b   1.000
_cell.length_c   1.000
_cell.angle_alpha   90.00
_cell.angle_beta   90.00
_cell.angle_gamma   90.00
#
_symmetry.space_group_name_H-M   'P 1'
#
loop_
_entity.id
_entity.type
_entity.pdbx_description
1 polymer ?
#
loop_
_entity_poly.entity_id
_entity_poly.type
_entity_poly.pdbx_seq_one_letter_code
_entity_poly.pdbx_strand_id
1 'polypeptide(L)'
;MRERLKAIARGLDEFYKAPYRREFARAAREEDDLFTLLVASETLGIPNPASFYTLELMPLLYDEFHAWHTRMGMDRSPLDGVRCC
;
A
#
# COMPACT_ATOMS: atom_id res chain seq x y z
N MET A 1 -0.99 -23.91 -30.93
CA MET A 1 -1.40 -24.66 -29.72
C MET A 1 -1.07 -23.90 -28.42
N ARG A 2 0.18 -23.44 -28.22
CA ARG A 2 0.59 -22.65 -27.03
C ARG A 2 -0.27 -21.40 -26.75
N GLU A 3 -0.61 -20.62 -27.78
CA GLU A 3 -1.43 -19.42 -27.60
C GLU A 3 -2.87 -19.71 -27.13
N ARG A 4 -3.44 -20.84 -27.58
CA ARG A 4 -4.77 -21.29 -27.11
C ARG A 4 -4.72 -21.72 -25.65
N LEU A 5 -3.65 -22.40 -25.24
CA LEU A 5 -3.45 -22.78 -23.83
C LEU A 5 -3.30 -21.54 -22.93
N LYS A 6 -2.55 -20.52 -23.37
CA LYS A 6 -2.46 -19.24 -22.63
C LYS A 6 -3.82 -18.53 -22.53
N ALA A 7 -4.61 -18.53 -23.61
CA ALA A 7 -5.94 -17.93 -23.59
C ALA A 7 -6.88 -18.64 -22.61
N ILE A 8 -6.87 -19.98 -22.59
CA ILE A 8 -7.65 -20.78 -21.63
C ILE A 8 -7.18 -20.51 -20.19
N ALA A 9 -5.87 -20.48 -19.95
CA ALA A 9 -5.32 -20.19 -18.62
C ALA A 9 -5.75 -18.81 -18.10
N ARG A 10 -5.72 -17.77 -18.95
CA ARG A 10 -6.23 -16.43 -18.58
C ARG A 10 -7.72 -16.43 -18.27
N GLY A 11 -8.53 -17.17 -19.05
CA GLY A 11 -9.97 -17.28 -18.80
C GLY A 11 -10.29 -17.95 -17.46
N LEU A 12 -9.52 -18.99 -17.09
CA LEU A 12 -9.65 -19.67 -15.80
C LEU A 12 -9.20 -18.78 -14.62
N ASP A 13 -8.09 -18.06 -14.79
CA ASP A 13 -7.60 -17.10 -13.79
C ASP A 13 -8.65 -16.02 -13.50
N GLU A 14 -9.24 -15.45 -14.56
CA GLU A 14 -10.29 -14.45 -14.44
C GLU A 14 -11.56 -15.01 -13.80
N PHE A 15 -12.01 -16.21 -14.23
CA PHE A 15 -13.17 -16.87 -13.63
C PHE A 15 -13.01 -17.08 -12.12
N TYR A 16 -11.81 -17.45 -11.67
CA TYR A 16 -11.51 -17.66 -10.26
C TYR A 16 -11.42 -16.34 -9.48
N LYS A 17 -10.80 -15.29 -10.06
CA LYS A 17 -10.60 -14.01 -9.37
C LYS A 17 -11.86 -13.14 -9.35
N ALA A 18 -12.72 -13.22 -10.37
CA ALA A 18 -13.85 -12.32 -10.56
C ALA A 18 -14.75 -12.15 -9.32
N PRO A 19 -15.13 -13.21 -8.57
CA PRO A 19 -15.96 -13.08 -7.38
C PRO A 19 -15.26 -12.36 -6.22
N TYR A 20 -13.93 -12.45 -6.13
CA TYR A 20 -13.12 -11.97 -5.00
C TYR A 20 -12.39 -10.66 -5.31
N ARG A 21 -12.64 -10.01 -6.45
CA ARG A 21 -11.97 -8.77 -6.85
C ARG A 21 -11.98 -7.70 -5.77
N ARG A 22 -13.07 -7.59 -5.00
CA ARG A 22 -13.17 -6.64 -3.88
C ARG A 22 -12.23 -6.97 -2.74
N GLU A 23 -12.16 -8.24 -2.35
CA GLU A 23 -11.27 -8.70 -1.29
C GLU A 23 -9.81 -8.59 -1.69
N PHE A 24 -9.47 -8.94 -2.94
CA PHE A 24 -8.12 -8.73 -3.47
C PHE A 24 -7.73 -7.24 -3.47
N ALA A 25 -8.64 -6.36 -3.92
CA ALA A 25 -8.39 -4.93 -3.89
C ALA A 25 -8.26 -4.39 -2.46
N ARG A 26 -8.97 -4.98 -1.49
CA ARG A 26 -8.84 -4.64 -0.08
C ARG A 26 -7.50 -5.10 0.48
N ALA A 27 -7.10 -6.34 0.23
CA ALA A 27 -5.83 -6.89 0.68
C ALA A 27 -4.64 -6.10 0.11
N ALA A 28 -4.68 -5.73 -1.18
CA ALA A 28 -3.66 -4.88 -1.78
C ALA A 28 -3.57 -3.51 -1.08
N ARG A 29 -4.71 -2.88 -0.78
CA ARG A 29 -4.71 -1.61 -0.02
C ARG A 29 -4.18 -1.78 1.40
N GLU A 30 -4.53 -2.86 2.09
CA GLU A 30 -4.01 -3.15 3.43
C GLU A 30 -2.49 -3.35 3.43
N GLU A 31 -1.93 -3.94 2.36
CA GLU A 31 -0.49 -4.07 2.15
C GLU A 31 0.18 -2.70 1.92
N ASP A 32 -0.37 -1.87 1.03
CA ASP A 32 0.12 -0.51 0.76
C ASP A 32 0.06 0.37 2.03
N ASP A 33 -1.03 0.24 2.79
CA ASP A 33 -1.25 0.96 4.03
C ASP A 33 -0.24 0.53 5.12
N LEU A 34 0.07 -0.78 5.20
CA LEU A 34 1.10 -1.32 6.10
C LEU A 34 2.50 -0.84 5.69
N PHE A 35 2.81 -0.82 4.40
CA PHE A 35 4.09 -0.31 3.91
C PHE A 35 4.26 1.17 4.31
N THR A 36 3.24 1.98 4.07
CA THR A 36 3.25 3.41 4.42
C THR A 36 3.39 3.61 5.93
N LEU A 37 2.73 2.79 6.75
CA LEU A 37 2.88 2.79 8.20
C LEU A 37 4.34 2.52 8.63
N LEU A 38 5.00 1.53 8.03
CA LEU A 38 6.39 1.21 8.35
C LEU A 38 7.32 2.38 7.98
N VAL A 39 7.13 3.00 6.82
CA VAL A 39 7.88 4.19 6.40
C VAL A 39 7.63 5.37 7.35
N ALA A 40 6.37 5.65 7.70
CA ALA A 40 6.03 6.71 8.65
C ALA A 40 6.60 6.46 10.05
N SER A 41 6.58 5.21 10.51
CA SER A 41 7.14 4.85 11.81
C SER A 41 8.64 5.15 11.88
N GLU A 42 9.39 4.93 10.78
CA GLU A 42 10.81 5.27 10.70
C GLU A 42 11.03 6.78 10.88
N THR A 43 10.28 7.60 10.15
CA THR A 43 10.45 9.07 10.20
C THR A 43 10.06 9.64 11.56
N LEU A 44 9.13 8.99 12.26
CA LEU A 44 8.72 9.33 13.63
C LEU A 44 9.65 8.75 14.71
N GLY A 45 10.67 7.96 14.34
CA GLY A 45 11.58 7.30 15.28
C GLY A 45 10.94 6.14 16.05
N ILE A 46 9.80 5.62 15.58
CA ILE A 46 9.12 4.46 16.15
C ILE A 46 9.81 3.19 15.63
N PRO A 47 10.33 2.31 16.51
CA PRO A 47 11.04 1.11 16.09
C PRO A 47 10.12 0.15 15.32
N ASN A 48 10.59 -0.36 14.18
CA ASN A 48 9.84 -1.30 13.35
C ASN A 48 10.79 -2.37 12.74
N PRO A 49 10.29 -3.55 12.33
CA PRO A 49 11.16 -4.64 11.86
C PRO A 49 11.81 -4.35 10.49
N ALA A 50 11.32 -3.36 9.76
CA ALA A 50 11.79 -2.96 8.45
C ALA A 50 12.56 -1.63 8.48
N SER A 51 12.93 -1.09 9.64
CA SER A 51 13.48 0.27 9.75
C SER A 51 14.68 0.50 8.81
N PHE A 52 15.58 -0.49 8.69
CA PHE A 52 16.72 -0.41 7.77
C PHE A 52 16.30 -0.27 6.29
N TYR A 53 15.21 -0.92 5.89
CA TYR A 53 14.70 -0.88 4.52
C TYR A 53 13.86 0.35 4.22
N THR A 54 13.30 0.98 5.25
CA THR A 54 12.43 2.14 5.10
C THR A 54 13.14 3.47 5.36
N LEU A 55 14.45 3.44 5.63
CA LEU A 55 15.28 4.64 5.80
C LEU A 55 15.08 5.60 4.64
N GLU A 56 14.66 6.82 4.97
CA GLU A 56 14.48 7.92 4.02
C GLU A 56 13.55 7.63 2.83
N LEU A 57 12.60 6.69 2.97
CA LEU A 57 11.59 6.45 1.94
C LEU A 57 10.43 7.46 1.97
N MET A 58 10.26 8.18 3.08
CA MET A 58 9.15 9.13 3.26
C MET A 58 8.99 10.14 2.11
N PRO A 59 10.06 10.73 1.54
CA PRO A 59 9.94 11.66 0.44
C PRO A 59 9.25 11.10 -0.81
N LEU A 60 9.29 9.79 -1.02
CA LEU A 60 8.65 9.14 -2.16
C LEU A 60 7.15 8.99 -1.98
N LEU A 61 6.65 9.01 -0.74
CA LEU A 61 5.25 8.80 -0.40
C LEU A 61 4.50 10.11 -0.11
N TYR A 62 5.15 11.27 -0.17
CA TYR A 62 4.53 12.55 0.23
C TYR A 62 3.25 12.87 -0.54
N ASP A 63 3.22 12.60 -1.84
CA ASP A 63 2.05 12.87 -2.69
C ASP A 63 0.83 12.02 -2.29
N GLU A 64 1.07 10.83 -1.77
CA GLU A 64 0.03 9.87 -1.38
C GLU A 64 -0.30 9.93 0.12
N PHE A 65 0.59 10.53 0.92
CA PHE A 65 0.51 10.55 2.37
C PHE A 65 -0.79 11.19 2.88
N HIS A 66 -1.25 12.27 2.23
CA HIS A 66 -2.51 12.92 2.60
C HIS A 66 -3.70 11.97 2.55
N ALA A 67 -3.80 11.20 1.46
CA ALA A 67 -4.86 10.23 1.29
C ALA A 67 -4.74 9.08 2.29
N TRP A 68 -3.52 8.65 2.61
CA TRP A 68 -3.27 7.58 3.58
C TRP A 68 -3.65 7.97 5.01
N HIS A 69 -3.15 9.09 5.55
CA HIS A 69 -3.41 9.44 6.96
C HIS A 69 -4.89 9.74 7.21
N THR A 70 -5.59 10.29 6.20
CA THR A 70 -7.04 10.49 6.24
C THR A 70 -7.79 9.15 6.28
N ARG A 71 -7.36 8.15 5.50
CA ARG A 71 -7.95 6.79 5.56
C ARG A 71 -7.70 6.11 6.90
N MET A 72 -6.57 6.38 7.54
CA MET A 72 -6.26 5.91 8.89
C MET A 72 -7.11 6.58 9.97
N GLY A 73 -7.94 7.57 9.62
CA GLY A 73 -8.81 8.28 10.54
C GLY A 73 -8.06 9.28 11.42
N MET A 74 -6.91 9.77 10.97
CA MET A 74 -6.13 10.77 11.70
C MET A 74 -6.68 12.17 11.40
N ASP A 75 -6.97 12.96 12.44
CA ASP A 75 -7.46 14.34 12.28
C ASP A 75 -6.40 15.27 11.66
N ARG A 76 -5.11 15.00 11.90
CA ARG A 76 -3.97 15.74 11.35
C ARG A 76 -2.82 14.80 11.01
N SER A 77 -1.95 15.24 10.11
CA SER A 77 -0.70 14.57 9.81
C SER A 77 0.16 14.40 11.07
N PRO A 78 0.70 13.19 11.32
CA PRO A 78 1.64 12.95 12.41
C PRO A 78 3.06 13.44 12.09
N LEU A 79 3.37 13.76 10.84
CA LEU A 79 4.70 14.23 10.44
C LEU A 79 4.90 15.69 10.84
N ASP A 80 5.94 15.93 11.64
CA ASP A 80 6.38 17.27 12.01
C ASP A 80 7.17 17.91 10.87
N GLY A 81 6.88 19.18 10.55
CA GLY A 81 7.64 19.97 9.56
C GLY A 81 7.17 19.87 8.10
N VAL A 82 6.29 18.91 7.77
CA VAL A 82 5.66 18.83 6.44
C VAL A 82 4.17 19.16 6.55
N ARG A 83 3.75 20.23 5.88
CA ARG A 83 2.33 20.60 5.80
C ARG A 83 1.62 19.68 4.81
N CYS A 84 1.07 18.61 5.33
CA CYS A 84 0.21 17.68 4.59
C CYS A 84 -1.28 18.13 4.62
N CYS A 85 -1.61 19.14 5.43
CA CYS A 85 -2.89 19.87 5.45
C CYS A 85 -2.64 21.37 5.64
#